data_AF-A0A1Z5TTY6-F1
#
_entry.id   AF-A0A1Z5TTY6-F1
#
_cell.length_a   1.000
_cell.length_b   1.000
_cell.length_c   1.000
_cell.angle_alpha   90.00
_cell.angle_beta   90.00
_cell.angle_gamma   90.00
#
_symmetry.space_group_name_H-M   'P 1'
#
loop_
_entity.id
_entity.type
_entity.pdbx_description
1 polymer ?
#
loop_
_entity_poly.entity_id
_entity_poly.type
_entity_poly.pdbx_seq_one_letter_code
_entity_poly.pdbx_strand_id
1 'polypeptide(L)'
;MSKFSLAIVAGTSAAVGAATTAAFYGIGGRKKTEETHQIATTTTTIASPGATRTAPAAPVPAPVRPADGRVPALSPVDPSGIYQYGFPGPINDLRTAASLVSCFDRAKRNPQWVVEHITPASLLQRNGDRRHSVFNEDESIPEKFRAKLKDYFRSGYDRGHQVPAADAKWSQDAMDSTFALSNMCPQVGDGFNRDYWSHFEDFCRRLTSFYPSVRIVTGPLYLPKKDPVDGKWRVSYEVIGSPPNVAVPTHFYKVIFAEDGTTGGKVSLGAFVLPNGVISNQKDLKDFEVPVEAVERASGLEFASLLPAARRKRLCQEVSCSIIVKEYQERQKTMLSPPPAKGEVGAPTPGTSVVKR
;
A
#
# COMPACT_ATOMS: atom_id res chain seq x y z
N MET A 1 -13.93 17.50 19.52
CA MET A 1 -13.62 18.10 18.20
C MET A 1 -12.10 18.24 18.09
N SER A 2 -11.46 17.31 17.38
CA SER A 2 -10.00 17.23 17.30
C SER A 2 -9.50 17.94 16.05
N LYS A 3 -8.72 19.00 16.22
CA LYS A 3 -8.03 19.72 15.14
C LYS A 3 -6.72 19.00 14.84
N PHE A 4 -6.72 18.04 13.92
CA PHE A 4 -5.48 17.48 13.37
C PHE A 4 -5.16 18.14 12.04
N SER A 5 -4.10 18.96 12.03
CA SER A 5 -3.48 19.44 10.80
C SER A 5 -2.46 18.40 10.34
N LEU A 6 -2.60 17.94 9.09
CA LEU A 6 -1.63 17.07 8.43
C LEU A 6 -0.38 17.90 8.16
N ALA A 7 0.63 17.80 9.03
CA ALA A 7 1.95 18.33 8.73
C ALA A 7 2.59 17.44 7.67
N ILE A 8 2.74 17.98 6.47
CA ILE A 8 3.44 17.34 5.35
C ILE A 8 4.92 17.24 5.73
N VAL A 9 5.49 16.04 5.62
CA VAL A 9 6.95 15.83 5.59
C VAL A 9 7.45 16.45 4.28
N ALA A 10 7.68 17.75 4.30
CA ALA A 10 8.42 18.43 3.25
C ALA A 10 9.91 18.11 3.47
N GLY A 11 10.50 17.34 2.56
CA GLY A 11 11.95 17.28 2.44
C GLY A 11 12.44 18.66 2.00
N THR A 12 13.02 19.41 2.93
CA THR A 12 13.64 20.70 2.65
C THR A 12 15.08 20.48 2.20
N SER A 13 15.34 20.78 0.93
CA SER A 13 16.66 21.19 0.47
C SER A 13 17.04 22.52 1.13
N ALA A 14 18.31 22.60 1.54
CA ALA A 14 18.88 23.65 2.37
C ALA A 14 18.82 25.06 1.73
N ALA A 15 18.47 26.08 2.54
CA ALA A 15 19.15 27.39 2.64
C ALA A 15 18.38 28.41 3.51
N VAL A 16 19.08 28.93 4.53
CA VAL A 16 19.04 30.30 5.11
C VAL A 16 17.78 30.79 5.89
N GLY A 17 17.98 30.99 7.20
CA GLY A 17 17.82 32.34 7.81
C GLY A 17 16.58 32.68 8.67
N ALA A 18 16.81 32.78 9.98
CA ALA A 18 16.26 33.75 10.95
C ALA A 18 14.75 33.74 11.37
N ALA A 19 14.57 33.38 12.65
CA ALA A 19 13.67 33.89 13.69
C ALA A 19 12.40 34.72 13.36
N THR A 20 11.27 34.34 13.96
CA THR A 20 10.49 35.18 14.92
C THR A 20 9.30 34.40 15.53
N THR A 21 8.86 34.88 16.70
CA THR A 21 8.14 34.23 17.80
C THR A 21 6.62 34.51 17.79
N ALA A 22 5.83 33.61 18.43
CA ALA A 22 4.60 33.84 19.24
C ALA A 22 3.39 34.55 18.58
N ALA A 23 2.11 34.38 18.95
CA ALA A 23 1.30 33.56 19.87
C ALA A 23 -0.17 33.83 19.45
N PHE A 24 -1.16 33.01 19.82
CA PHE A 24 -2.49 33.48 20.27
C PHE A 24 -3.32 32.32 20.87
N TYR A 25 -3.74 32.53 22.13
CA TYR A 25 -4.67 31.73 22.93
C TYR A 25 -6.05 32.44 22.96
N GLY A 26 -7.12 31.67 23.23
CA GLY A 26 -8.47 32.16 23.60
C GLY A 26 -9.47 30.99 23.60
N ILE A 27 -9.71 30.28 24.71
CA ILE A 27 -10.62 30.52 25.86
C ILE A 27 -12.13 30.40 25.52
N GLY A 28 -12.79 29.49 26.26
CA GLY A 28 -14.25 29.39 26.44
C GLY A 28 -14.79 28.02 26.04
N GLY A 29 -15.52 27.23 26.84
CA GLY A 29 -16.08 27.38 28.17
C GLY A 29 -16.76 26.04 28.52
N ARG A 30 -16.79 25.71 29.82
CA ARG A 30 -17.17 24.42 30.39
C ARG A 30 -18.68 24.43 30.75
N LYS A 31 -19.44 23.38 30.43
CA LYS A 31 -20.65 23.00 31.19
C LYS A 31 -20.81 21.47 31.25
N LYS A 32 -20.83 21.00 32.50
CA LYS A 32 -21.35 19.75 33.08
C LYS A 32 -22.90 19.89 33.13
N THR A 33 -23.81 18.92 33.18
CA THR A 33 -23.89 17.50 33.61
C THR A 33 -25.29 17.01 33.14
N GLU A 34 -25.52 15.70 32.97
CA GLU A 34 -26.60 14.92 33.63
C GLU A 34 -26.86 13.58 32.92
N GLU A 35 -26.92 12.53 33.75
CA GLU A 35 -27.28 11.15 33.43
C GLU A 35 -28.80 10.97 33.44
N THR A 36 -29.34 10.06 32.63
CA THR A 36 -30.55 9.31 32.98
C THR A 36 -30.52 7.91 32.37
N HIS A 37 -30.99 6.96 33.18
CA HIS A 37 -30.97 5.51 33.06
C HIS A 37 -32.03 4.90 32.10
N GLN A 38 -31.88 3.57 31.87
CA GLN A 38 -32.90 2.54 31.53
C GLN A 38 -33.24 2.35 30.02
N ILE A 39 -33.47 1.16 29.43
CA ILE A 39 -33.74 -0.25 29.84
C ILE A 39 -33.25 -1.20 28.72
N ALA A 40 -32.89 -2.42 29.09
CA ALA A 40 -32.56 -3.54 28.20
C ALA A 40 -33.81 -4.24 27.64
N THR A 41 -33.74 -4.69 26.38
CA THR A 41 -34.58 -5.80 25.89
C THR A 41 -33.77 -6.73 25.00
N THR A 42 -33.63 -7.97 25.46
CA THR A 42 -33.03 -9.12 24.80
C THR A 42 -34.02 -9.72 23.81
N THR A 43 -33.59 -10.14 22.62
CA THR A 43 -34.28 -11.22 21.90
C THR A 43 -33.28 -12.08 21.16
N THR A 44 -33.22 -13.33 21.60
CA THR A 44 -32.43 -14.44 21.07
C THR A 44 -33.21 -15.11 19.95
N THR A 45 -32.62 -15.37 18.79
CA THR A 45 -33.13 -16.38 17.85
C THR A 45 -32.00 -17.29 17.37
N ILE A 46 -32.31 -18.58 17.45
CA ILE A 46 -31.48 -19.76 17.19
C ILE A 46 -31.37 -19.96 15.67
N ALA A 47 -30.19 -20.33 15.17
CA ALA A 47 -29.99 -20.77 13.79
C ALA A 47 -29.48 -22.22 13.77
N SER A 48 -30.06 -23.03 12.87
CA SER A 48 -29.51 -24.33 12.44
C SER A 48 -29.31 -24.32 10.92
N PRO A 49 -28.40 -25.16 10.39
CA PRO A 49 -27.62 -24.84 9.20
C PRO A 49 -28.06 -25.58 7.93
N GLY A 50 -27.87 -24.95 6.77
CA GLY A 50 -27.87 -25.62 5.48
C GLY A 50 -28.23 -24.72 4.32
N ALA A 51 -27.22 -24.21 3.59
CA ALA A 51 -27.20 -24.08 2.13
C ALA A 51 -25.99 -23.22 1.67
N THR A 52 -25.33 -23.75 0.65
CA THR A 52 -24.29 -23.24 -0.25
C THR A 52 -24.35 -21.73 -0.52
N ARG A 53 -23.24 -21.01 -0.25
CA ARG A 53 -23.09 -19.58 -0.60
C ARG A 53 -22.55 -19.41 -2.01
N THR A 54 -23.42 -19.05 -2.95
CA THR A 54 -23.07 -18.25 -4.12
C THR A 54 -22.76 -16.80 -3.69
N ALA A 55 -21.77 -16.16 -4.34
CA ALA A 55 -21.39 -14.78 -4.08
C ALA A 55 -22.58 -13.82 -4.29
N PRO A 56 -22.74 -12.75 -3.48
CA PRO A 56 -23.84 -11.81 -3.69
C PRO A 56 -23.58 -10.96 -4.93
N ALA A 57 -24.59 -10.88 -5.81
CA ALA A 57 -24.63 -9.94 -6.92
C ALA A 57 -24.54 -8.50 -6.41
N ALA A 58 -24.00 -7.60 -7.25
CA ALA A 58 -23.95 -6.17 -6.98
C ALA A 58 -25.35 -5.63 -6.60
N PRO A 59 -25.46 -4.68 -5.65
CA PRO A 59 -26.74 -4.18 -5.20
C PRO A 59 -27.42 -3.43 -6.34
N VAL A 60 -28.41 -4.08 -6.96
CA VAL A 60 -29.42 -3.42 -7.79
C VAL A 60 -30.22 -2.50 -6.84
N PRO A 61 -30.50 -1.23 -7.21
CA PRO A 61 -31.34 -0.37 -6.39
C PRO A 61 -32.68 -1.06 -6.11
N ALA A 62 -33.04 -1.19 -4.83
CA ALA A 62 -34.32 -1.76 -4.44
C ALA A 62 -35.48 -0.91 -5.01
N PRO A 63 -36.55 -1.52 -5.53
CA PRO A 63 -37.72 -0.77 -5.96
C PRO A 63 -38.34 -0.05 -4.76
N VAL A 64 -38.55 1.26 -4.91
CA VAL A 64 -39.19 2.11 -3.91
C VAL A 64 -40.60 1.58 -3.64
N ARG A 65 -40.86 1.15 -2.40
CA ARG A 65 -42.20 0.74 -1.97
C ARG A 65 -43.09 1.99 -1.92
N PRO A 66 -44.28 2.02 -2.54
CA PRO A 66 -45.11 3.21 -2.54
C PRO A 66 -45.66 3.44 -1.13
N ALA A 67 -45.25 4.55 -0.51
CA ALA A 67 -45.95 5.10 0.64
C ALA A 67 -47.23 5.79 0.14
N ASP A 68 -48.34 5.47 0.78
CA ASP A 68 -49.60 6.21 0.81
C ASP A 68 -50.23 6.58 -0.53
N GLY A 69 -51.04 5.66 -1.10
CA GLY A 69 -52.33 5.91 -1.79
C GLY A 69 -52.47 7.02 -2.86
N ARG A 70 -51.44 7.80 -3.14
CA ARG A 70 -51.32 8.78 -4.21
C ARG A 70 -50.71 8.03 -5.36
N VAL A 71 -51.44 7.98 -6.48
CA VAL A 71 -50.85 7.63 -7.77
C VAL A 71 -49.61 8.53 -7.91
N PRO A 72 -48.39 7.98 -7.97
CA PRO A 72 -47.21 8.80 -8.15
C PRO A 72 -47.42 9.55 -9.46
N ALA A 73 -47.46 10.88 -9.39
CA ALA A 73 -47.42 11.69 -10.60
C ALA A 73 -46.17 11.22 -11.36
N LEU A 74 -46.36 10.67 -12.57
CA LEU A 74 -45.26 10.22 -13.39
C LEU A 74 -44.31 11.41 -13.55
N SER A 75 -43.09 11.27 -13.04
CA SER A 75 -42.07 12.29 -13.21
C SER A 75 -41.93 12.56 -14.71
N PRO A 76 -41.93 13.83 -15.16
CA PRO A 76 -41.75 14.15 -16.58
C PRO A 76 -40.36 13.76 -17.10
N VAL A 77 -39.44 13.36 -16.21
CA VAL A 77 -38.07 12.96 -16.51
C VAL A 77 -37.69 11.67 -15.79
N ASP A 78 -36.88 10.85 -16.45
CA ASP A 78 -36.26 9.65 -15.87
C ASP A 78 -34.72 9.70 -16.04
N PRO A 79 -34.00 10.32 -15.09
CA PRO A 79 -32.54 10.29 -15.09
C PRO A 79 -31.96 8.88 -14.99
N SER A 80 -32.69 7.92 -14.41
CA SER A 80 -32.24 6.53 -14.29
C SER A 80 -32.36 5.75 -15.61
N GLY A 81 -33.10 6.29 -16.57
CA GLY A 81 -33.20 5.77 -17.94
C GLY A 81 -31.84 5.65 -18.65
N ILE A 82 -30.79 6.34 -18.18
CA ILE A 82 -29.41 6.14 -18.66
C ILE A 82 -28.95 4.67 -18.58
N TYR A 83 -29.45 3.91 -17.61
CA TYR A 83 -29.05 2.52 -17.39
C TYR A 83 -29.47 1.57 -18.52
N GLN A 84 -30.41 1.97 -19.39
CA GLN A 84 -30.72 1.23 -20.61
C GLN A 84 -29.53 1.18 -21.60
N TYR A 85 -28.62 2.15 -21.50
CA TYR A 85 -27.39 2.24 -22.30
C TYR A 85 -26.15 1.76 -21.55
N GLY A 86 -26.32 1.30 -20.30
CA GLY A 86 -25.25 0.76 -19.46
C GLY A 86 -24.94 1.60 -18.22
N PHE A 87 -24.07 1.05 -17.36
CA PHE A 87 -23.62 1.71 -16.14
C PHE A 87 -22.36 2.55 -16.41
N PRO A 88 -22.37 3.87 -16.12
CA PRO A 88 -21.25 4.76 -16.46
C PRO A 88 -19.98 4.51 -15.62
N GLY A 89 -20.11 3.91 -14.44
CA GLY A 89 -19.01 3.63 -13.51
C GLY A 89 -19.24 4.23 -12.12
N PRO A 90 -18.27 4.09 -11.18
CA PRO A 90 -16.96 3.46 -11.34
C PRO A 90 -17.03 1.96 -11.60
N ILE A 91 -16.03 1.42 -12.31
CA ILE A 91 -15.89 -0.02 -12.56
C ILE A 91 -14.73 -0.53 -11.72
N ASN A 92 -15.02 -1.48 -10.83
CA ASN A 92 -14.01 -2.16 -10.02
C ASN A 92 -13.45 -3.32 -10.83
N ASP A 93 -12.35 -3.11 -11.54
CA ASP A 93 -11.62 -4.18 -12.21
C ASP A 93 -10.88 -5.03 -11.17
N LEU A 94 -11.64 -5.91 -10.50
CA LEU A 94 -11.12 -6.81 -9.49
C LEU A 94 -10.38 -7.97 -10.15
N ARG A 95 -9.11 -8.15 -9.79
CA ARG A 95 -8.28 -9.29 -10.21
C ARG A 95 -7.86 -10.10 -9.00
N THR A 96 -8.22 -11.37 -9.00
CA THR A 96 -7.73 -12.39 -8.06
C THR A 96 -6.70 -13.25 -8.77
N ALA A 97 -5.47 -13.25 -8.27
CA ALA A 97 -4.38 -14.07 -8.77
C ALA A 97 -3.75 -14.89 -7.63
N ALA A 98 -2.78 -15.74 -7.95
CA ALA A 98 -2.19 -16.66 -6.97
C ALA A 98 -1.53 -15.92 -5.79
N SER A 99 -0.84 -14.80 -6.01
CA SER A 99 -0.14 -14.07 -4.95
C SER A 99 -0.84 -12.79 -4.47
N LEU A 100 -1.90 -12.35 -5.13
CA LEU A 100 -2.49 -11.03 -4.90
C LEU A 100 -3.98 -10.94 -5.23
N VAL A 101 -4.63 -9.97 -4.61
CA VAL A 101 -5.93 -9.44 -5.05
C VAL A 101 -5.76 -7.94 -5.32
N SER A 102 -6.30 -7.43 -6.41
CA SER A 102 -6.17 -6.02 -6.78
C SER A 102 -7.43 -5.43 -7.36
N CYS A 103 -7.58 -4.11 -7.27
CA CYS A 103 -8.56 -3.34 -8.04
C CYS A 103 -7.81 -2.35 -8.92
N PHE A 104 -8.12 -2.28 -10.22
CA PHE A 104 -7.42 -1.43 -11.17
C PHE A 104 -8.17 -0.13 -11.47
N ASP A 105 -7.44 1.00 -11.48
CA ASP A 105 -7.97 2.32 -11.86
C ASP A 105 -7.76 2.54 -13.36
N ARG A 106 -8.84 2.33 -14.13
CA ARG A 106 -8.87 2.53 -15.59
C ARG A 106 -8.48 3.94 -16.05
N ALA A 107 -8.66 4.97 -15.23
CA ALA A 107 -8.33 6.35 -15.59
C ALA A 107 -6.83 6.62 -15.42
N LYS A 108 -6.21 6.04 -14.40
CA LYS A 108 -4.78 6.26 -14.07
C LYS A 108 -3.85 5.19 -14.63
N ARG A 109 -4.40 4.06 -15.05
CA ARG A 109 -3.68 2.88 -15.57
C ARG A 109 -2.72 2.30 -14.53
N ASN A 110 -3.12 2.41 -13.26
CA ASN A 110 -2.42 1.92 -12.08
C ASN A 110 -3.42 1.15 -11.21
N PRO A 111 -2.98 0.22 -10.36
CA PRO A 111 -3.85 -0.32 -9.31
C PRO A 111 -4.34 0.80 -8.39
N GLN A 112 -5.61 0.76 -8.02
CA GLN A 112 -6.15 1.57 -6.92
C GLN A 112 -5.62 1.05 -5.58
N TRP A 113 -5.55 -0.28 -5.45
CA TRP A 113 -4.91 -1.00 -4.35
C TRP A 113 -4.55 -2.41 -4.79
N VAL A 114 -3.54 -2.99 -4.15
CA VAL A 114 -3.18 -4.40 -4.25
C VAL A 114 -2.97 -4.95 -2.84
N VAL A 115 -3.50 -6.13 -2.56
CA VAL A 115 -3.39 -6.83 -1.28
C VAL A 115 -2.56 -8.08 -1.47
N GLU A 116 -1.61 -8.30 -0.56
CA GLU A 116 -0.86 -9.55 -0.40
C GLU A 116 -1.02 -10.10 1.03
N HIS A 117 -0.74 -11.41 1.16
CA HIS A 117 -0.66 -12.10 2.44
C HIS A 117 0.62 -12.91 2.50
N ILE A 118 1.46 -12.60 3.49
CA ILE A 118 2.72 -13.29 3.74
C ILE A 118 2.70 -13.97 5.11
N THR A 119 3.33 -15.13 5.17
CA THR A 119 3.47 -15.97 6.37
C THR A 119 4.89 -16.51 6.44
N PRO A 120 5.36 -16.99 7.61
CA PRO A 120 6.65 -17.68 7.69
C PRO A 120 6.74 -18.84 6.70
N ALA A 121 5.67 -19.62 6.56
CA ALA A 121 5.64 -20.77 5.66
C ALA A 121 5.77 -20.37 4.18
N SER A 122 5.03 -19.34 3.73
CA SER A 122 5.14 -18.86 2.35
C SER A 122 6.52 -18.27 2.06
N LEU A 123 7.11 -17.56 3.02
CA LEU A 123 8.45 -16.99 2.90
C LEU A 123 9.60 -17.99 3.09
N LEU A 124 9.34 -19.25 3.47
CA LEU A 124 10.36 -20.32 3.49
C LEU A 124 10.47 -21.06 2.16
N GLN A 125 9.38 -21.13 1.39
CA GLN A 125 9.37 -21.81 0.10
C GLN A 125 10.16 -21.04 -0.97
N ARG A 126 10.84 -21.77 -1.87
CA ARG A 126 11.78 -21.24 -2.87
C ARG A 126 11.53 -21.85 -4.25
N ASN A 127 10.26 -22.06 -4.59
CA ASN A 127 9.84 -22.74 -5.81
C ASN A 127 9.72 -21.80 -7.02
N GLY A 128 9.76 -20.47 -6.81
CA GLY A 128 9.79 -19.49 -7.89
C GLY A 128 11.17 -18.85 -8.09
N ASP A 129 11.57 -18.68 -9.36
CA ASP A 129 12.76 -17.93 -9.78
C ASP A 129 12.33 -16.73 -10.64
N ARG A 130 12.74 -15.54 -10.21
CA ARG A 130 12.46 -14.26 -10.87
C ARG A 130 12.96 -14.22 -12.31
N ARG A 131 14.02 -14.98 -12.64
CA ARG A 131 14.59 -15.02 -13.99
C ARG A 131 13.62 -15.57 -15.04
N HIS A 132 12.62 -16.34 -14.60
CA HIS A 132 11.60 -16.90 -15.50
C HIS A 132 10.36 -16.00 -15.64
N SER A 133 10.25 -14.96 -14.81
CA SER A 133 9.11 -14.04 -14.84
C SER A 133 9.36 -12.85 -15.77
N VAL A 134 8.37 -12.55 -16.61
CA VAL A 134 8.45 -11.47 -17.60
C VAL A 134 7.27 -10.51 -17.42
N PHE A 135 7.55 -9.20 -17.47
CA PHE A 135 6.52 -8.18 -17.46
C PHE A 135 5.57 -8.36 -18.65
N ASN A 136 4.28 -8.37 -18.38
CA ASN A 136 3.23 -8.59 -19.37
C ASN A 136 2.06 -7.62 -19.19
N GLU A 137 1.36 -7.33 -20.28
CA GLU A 137 0.16 -6.52 -20.25
C GLU A 137 -1.00 -7.36 -19.70
N ASP A 138 -1.86 -6.77 -18.86
CA ASP A 138 -2.99 -7.51 -18.30
C ASP A 138 -4.15 -7.57 -19.28
N GLU A 139 -4.32 -8.72 -19.94
CA GLU A 139 -5.34 -8.90 -20.97
C GLU A 139 -6.78 -8.87 -20.44
N SER A 140 -6.98 -9.06 -19.14
CA SER A 140 -8.30 -8.93 -18.51
C SER A 140 -8.81 -7.49 -18.49
N ILE A 141 -7.91 -6.51 -18.58
CA ILE A 141 -8.26 -5.09 -18.68
C ILE A 141 -8.53 -4.75 -20.16
N PRO A 142 -9.68 -4.13 -20.49
CA PRO A 142 -9.97 -3.71 -21.86
C PRO A 142 -8.85 -2.82 -22.42
N GLU A 143 -8.46 -3.03 -23.67
CA GLU A 143 -7.26 -2.42 -24.25
C GLU A 143 -7.20 -0.89 -24.09
N LYS A 144 -8.34 -0.19 -24.24
CA LYS A 144 -8.44 1.27 -24.08
C LYS A 144 -8.08 1.80 -22.68
N PHE A 145 -8.05 0.92 -21.67
CA PHE A 145 -7.70 1.22 -20.29
C PHE A 145 -6.41 0.54 -19.82
N ARG A 146 -5.81 -0.30 -20.66
CA ARG A 146 -4.66 -1.13 -20.30
C ARG A 146 -3.36 -0.33 -20.36
N ALA A 147 -2.51 -0.49 -19.35
CA ALA A 147 -1.12 -0.05 -19.42
C ALA A 147 -0.34 -0.99 -20.36
N LYS A 148 0.51 -0.43 -21.22
CA LYS A 148 1.31 -1.19 -22.17
C LYS A 148 2.79 -1.14 -21.82
N LEU A 149 3.54 -2.16 -22.22
CA LEU A 149 4.99 -2.20 -21.95
C LEU A 149 5.72 -0.99 -22.54
N LYS A 150 5.27 -0.52 -23.71
CA LYS A 150 5.80 0.67 -24.37
C LYS A 150 5.59 1.97 -23.58
N ASP A 151 4.60 2.04 -22.69
CA ASP A 151 4.31 3.26 -21.93
C ASP A 151 5.42 3.54 -20.89
N TYR A 152 6.08 2.48 -20.42
CA TYR A 152 7.22 2.53 -19.50
C TYR A 152 8.57 2.59 -20.21
N PHE A 153 8.63 2.25 -21.51
CA PHE A 153 9.90 2.20 -22.22
C PHE A 153 10.49 3.61 -22.36
N ARG A 154 11.69 3.81 -21.80
CA ARG A 154 12.40 5.11 -21.80
C ARG A 154 11.60 6.27 -21.17
N SER A 155 10.66 5.99 -20.29
CA SER A 155 9.90 7.02 -19.56
C SER A 155 10.68 7.70 -18.44
N GLY A 156 11.81 7.11 -18.03
CA GLY A 156 12.57 7.53 -16.83
C GLY A 156 12.09 6.86 -15.54
N TYR A 157 11.04 6.03 -15.58
CA TYR A 157 10.48 5.33 -14.43
C TYR A 157 10.64 3.82 -14.56
N ASP A 158 10.84 3.15 -13.42
CA ASP A 158 10.74 1.71 -13.31
C ASP A 158 9.28 1.24 -13.33
N ARG A 159 9.08 -0.02 -13.73
CA ARG A 159 7.85 -0.78 -13.49
C ARG A 159 7.85 -1.26 -12.03
N GLY A 160 7.35 -0.41 -11.15
CA GLY A 160 7.38 -0.61 -9.71
C GLY A 160 6.25 -1.52 -9.22
N HIS A 161 6.62 -2.66 -8.63
CA HIS A 161 5.65 -3.64 -8.11
C HIS A 161 4.88 -3.07 -6.91
N GLN A 162 3.58 -3.34 -6.81
CA GLN A 162 2.84 -3.13 -5.56
C GLN A 162 2.95 -4.34 -4.63
N VAL A 163 2.77 -5.55 -5.18
CA VAL A 163 3.15 -6.82 -4.55
C VAL A 163 4.48 -7.29 -5.15
N PRO A 164 5.57 -7.35 -4.36
CA PRO A 164 6.88 -7.67 -4.87
C PRO A 164 7.03 -9.17 -5.17
N ALA A 165 7.73 -9.49 -6.26
CA ALA A 165 8.04 -10.87 -6.65
C ALA A 165 8.73 -11.69 -5.53
N ALA A 166 9.51 -11.03 -4.66
CA ALA A 166 10.22 -11.67 -3.57
C ALA A 166 9.29 -12.30 -2.50
N ASP A 167 8.05 -11.81 -2.40
CA ASP A 167 7.06 -12.27 -1.42
C ASP A 167 6.26 -13.47 -1.97
N ALA A 168 6.34 -13.70 -3.28
CA ALA A 168 5.67 -14.77 -4.02
C ALA A 168 6.59 -15.96 -4.38
N LYS A 169 7.76 -16.11 -3.73
CA LYS A 169 8.73 -17.20 -4.00
C LYS A 169 8.22 -18.62 -3.77
N TRP A 170 7.05 -18.77 -3.17
CA TRP A 170 6.44 -20.06 -2.85
C TRP A 170 5.92 -20.82 -4.09
N SER A 171 5.71 -20.15 -5.22
CA SER A 171 5.33 -20.76 -6.50
C SER A 171 5.80 -19.89 -7.67
N GLN A 172 6.17 -20.52 -8.80
CA GLN A 172 6.48 -19.79 -10.02
C GLN A 172 5.26 -19.02 -10.54
N ASP A 173 4.08 -19.66 -10.58
CA ASP A 173 2.82 -19.02 -11.01
C ASP A 173 2.46 -17.81 -10.14
N ALA A 174 2.69 -17.93 -8.83
CA ALA A 174 2.50 -16.83 -7.89
C ALA A 174 3.42 -15.66 -8.24
N MET A 175 4.70 -15.94 -8.45
CA MET A 175 5.68 -14.93 -8.84
C MET A 175 5.32 -14.28 -10.18
N ASP A 176 5.02 -15.07 -11.21
CA ASP A 176 4.66 -14.58 -12.54
C ASP A 176 3.43 -13.68 -12.49
N SER A 177 2.47 -13.99 -11.62
CA SER A 177 1.27 -13.17 -11.45
C SER A 177 1.56 -11.74 -10.96
N THR A 178 2.69 -11.54 -10.27
CA THR A 178 3.16 -10.21 -9.84
C THR A 178 3.71 -9.35 -10.98
N PHE A 179 4.04 -9.92 -12.15
CA PHE A 179 4.66 -9.21 -13.27
C PHE A 179 3.66 -8.58 -14.25
N ALA A 180 2.37 -8.82 -14.08
CA ALA A 180 1.35 -8.15 -14.88
C ALA A 180 1.36 -6.63 -14.60
N LEU A 181 1.22 -5.80 -15.64
CA LEU A 181 1.23 -4.34 -15.50
C LEU A 181 0.09 -3.78 -14.63
N SER A 182 -0.96 -4.56 -14.37
CA SER A 182 -2.00 -4.21 -13.39
C SER A 182 -1.50 -4.17 -11.93
N ASN A 183 -0.33 -4.76 -11.64
CA ASN A 183 0.39 -4.67 -10.36
C ASN A 183 1.51 -3.60 -10.40
N MET A 184 1.61 -2.80 -11.46
CA MET A 184 2.68 -1.82 -11.64
C MET A 184 2.20 -0.39 -11.46
N CYS A 185 3.09 0.45 -10.96
CA CYS A 185 3.03 1.90 -11.06
C CYS A 185 4.40 2.43 -11.54
N PRO A 186 4.46 3.60 -12.21
CA PRO A 186 5.71 4.30 -12.46
C PRO A 186 6.39 4.70 -11.15
N GLN A 187 7.57 4.14 -10.87
CA GLN A 187 8.35 4.45 -9.67
C GLN A 187 9.70 5.03 -10.05
N VAL A 188 10.19 6.00 -9.27
CA VAL A 188 11.59 6.44 -9.36
C VAL A 188 12.49 5.23 -9.11
N GLY A 189 13.45 4.99 -10.01
CA GLY A 189 14.30 3.80 -9.97
C GLY A 189 15.33 3.87 -8.83
N ASP A 190 16.44 4.54 -9.10
CA ASP A 190 17.54 4.69 -8.15
C ASP A 190 17.12 5.61 -6.99
N GLY A 191 17.44 5.22 -5.76
CA GLY A 191 17.08 5.90 -4.53
C GLY A 191 15.64 5.67 -4.05
N PHE A 192 14.81 4.95 -4.80
CA PHE A 192 13.44 4.61 -4.39
C PHE A 192 13.07 3.15 -4.64
N ASN A 193 12.60 2.77 -5.84
CA ASN A 193 12.15 1.39 -6.15
C ASN A 193 13.25 0.36 -5.86
N ARG A 194 14.48 0.66 -6.28
CA ARG A 194 15.63 -0.25 -6.17
C ARG A 194 16.30 -0.21 -4.79
N ASP A 195 15.95 0.78 -3.96
CA ASP A 195 16.59 1.06 -2.67
C ASP A 195 15.54 1.14 -1.56
N TYR A 196 15.13 2.34 -1.14
CA TYR A 196 14.31 2.56 0.06
C TYR A 196 12.98 1.79 0.05
N TRP A 197 12.30 1.72 -1.09
CA TRP A 197 11.06 0.95 -1.25
C TRP A 197 11.32 -0.55 -1.09
N SER A 198 12.40 -1.08 -1.68
CA SER A 198 12.80 -2.48 -1.51
C SER A 198 13.19 -2.80 -0.06
N HIS A 199 13.82 -1.87 0.65
CA HIS A 199 14.10 -2.01 2.08
C HIS A 199 12.83 -2.02 2.92
N PHE A 200 11.81 -1.23 2.55
CA PHE A 200 10.52 -1.26 3.21
C PHE A 200 9.77 -2.58 2.95
N GLU A 201 9.84 -3.13 1.74
CA GLU A 201 9.34 -4.48 1.45
C GLU A 201 10.08 -5.55 2.28
N ASP A 202 11.39 -5.38 2.52
CA ASP A 202 12.14 -6.25 3.42
C ASP A 202 11.69 -6.15 4.88
N PHE A 203 11.37 -4.94 5.35
CA PHE A 203 10.74 -4.76 6.65
C PHE A 203 9.42 -5.53 6.76
N CYS A 204 8.54 -5.44 5.75
CA CYS A 204 7.29 -6.19 5.71
C CYS A 204 7.53 -7.70 5.85
N ARG A 205 8.49 -8.27 5.11
CA ARG A 205 8.87 -9.68 5.24
C ARG A 205 9.38 -10.04 6.65
N ARG A 206 10.20 -9.19 7.27
CA ARG A 206 10.72 -9.43 8.62
C ARG A 206 9.65 -9.42 9.70
N LEU A 207 8.50 -8.79 9.48
CA LEU A 207 7.37 -8.88 10.41
C LEU A 207 6.92 -10.32 10.62
N THR A 208 7.13 -11.24 9.66
CA THR A 208 6.77 -12.65 9.85
C THR A 208 7.65 -13.36 10.88
N SER A 209 8.75 -12.76 11.34
CA SER A 209 9.51 -13.28 12.49
C SER A 209 8.83 -13.02 13.83
N PHE A 210 7.87 -12.09 13.88
CA PHE A 210 7.12 -11.71 15.08
C PHE A 210 5.64 -12.10 15.00
N TYR A 211 5.10 -12.17 13.78
CA TYR A 211 3.69 -12.40 13.51
C TYR A 211 3.51 -13.61 12.59
N PRO A 212 2.63 -14.57 12.91
CA PRO A 212 2.37 -15.72 12.04
C PRO A 212 1.68 -15.34 10.72
N SER A 213 1.06 -14.16 10.64
CA SER A 213 0.29 -13.72 9.48
C SER A 213 0.39 -12.21 9.31
N VAL A 214 0.77 -11.75 8.11
CA VAL A 214 0.88 -10.32 7.78
C VAL A 214 0.18 -10.06 6.45
N ARG A 215 -0.85 -9.22 6.47
CA ARG A 215 -1.54 -8.74 5.25
C ARG A 215 -1.15 -7.30 4.97
N ILE A 216 -0.85 -7.00 3.71
CA ILE A 216 -0.33 -5.71 3.31
C ILE A 216 -1.18 -5.19 2.16
N VAL A 217 -1.69 -3.99 2.30
CA VAL A 217 -2.37 -3.25 1.23
C VAL A 217 -1.44 -2.18 0.72
N THR A 218 -1.09 -2.23 -0.56
CA THR A 218 -0.18 -1.29 -1.21
C THR A 218 -0.92 -0.53 -2.31
N GLY A 219 -0.63 0.76 -2.49
CA GLY A 219 -1.19 1.51 -3.61
C GLY A 219 -0.57 2.90 -3.80
N PRO A 220 -0.91 3.56 -4.93
CA PRO A 220 -0.45 4.91 -5.24
C PRO A 220 -1.31 6.01 -4.58
N LEU A 221 -0.73 7.19 -4.40
CA LEU A 221 -1.41 8.42 -3.99
C LEU A 221 -1.03 9.61 -4.87
N TYR A 222 -1.97 10.53 -5.02
CA TYR A 222 -1.83 11.77 -5.79
C TYR A 222 -2.14 12.95 -4.86
N LEU A 223 -1.15 13.32 -4.05
CA LEU A 223 -1.33 14.27 -2.95
C LEU A 223 -1.17 15.72 -3.43
N PRO A 224 -1.98 16.66 -2.91
CA PRO A 224 -1.89 18.04 -3.29
C PRO A 224 -0.64 18.70 -2.66
N LYS A 225 -0.04 19.64 -3.40
CA LYS A 225 0.99 20.55 -2.90
C LYS A 225 0.46 21.97 -2.91
N LYS A 226 0.83 22.76 -1.91
CA LYS A 226 0.50 24.18 -1.87
C LYS A 226 1.49 24.93 -2.75
N ASP A 227 0.96 25.64 -3.73
CA ASP A 227 1.73 26.49 -4.61
C ASP A 227 2.33 27.66 -3.82
N PRO A 228 3.66 27.89 -3.88
CA PRO A 228 4.30 28.95 -3.09
C PRO A 228 4.02 30.35 -3.65
N VAL A 229 3.59 30.48 -4.90
CA VAL A 229 3.35 31.76 -5.57
C VAL A 229 1.97 32.30 -5.23
N ASP A 230 0.92 31.48 -5.37
CA ASP A 230 -0.46 31.93 -5.15
C ASP A 230 -1.15 31.30 -3.92
N GLY A 231 -0.46 30.41 -3.20
CA GLY A 231 -0.97 29.78 -1.98
C GLY A 231 -2.09 28.77 -2.20
N LYS A 232 -2.42 28.39 -3.44
CA LYS A 232 -3.50 27.43 -3.73
C LYS A 232 -3.00 25.99 -3.69
N TRP A 233 -3.88 25.07 -3.33
CA TRP A 233 -3.60 23.64 -3.34
C TRP A 233 -3.84 23.07 -4.73
N ARG A 234 -2.85 22.35 -5.27
CA ARG A 234 -2.94 21.69 -6.58
C ARG A 234 -2.44 20.26 -6.49
N VAL A 235 -3.10 19.35 -7.19
CA VAL A 235 -2.56 18.02 -7.49
C VAL A 235 -1.89 18.11 -8.86
N SER A 236 -0.61 17.76 -8.94
CA SER A 236 0.14 17.72 -10.18
C SER A 236 0.97 16.44 -10.21
N TYR A 237 0.91 15.74 -11.34
CA TYR A 237 1.66 14.53 -11.61
C TYR A 237 1.93 14.40 -13.11
N GLU A 238 3.03 13.74 -13.45
CA GLU A 238 3.35 13.41 -14.83
C GLU A 238 2.46 12.28 -15.35
N VAL A 239 2.25 12.24 -16.67
CA VAL A 239 1.61 11.12 -17.36
C VAL A 239 2.58 10.62 -18.43
N ILE A 240 2.97 9.34 -18.36
CA ILE A 240 3.90 8.70 -19.31
C ILE A 240 3.14 7.94 -20.39
N GLY A 241 3.87 7.57 -21.45
CA GLY A 241 3.34 6.89 -22.63
C GLY A 241 3.22 7.80 -23.85
N SER A 242 2.97 7.19 -25.00
CA SER A 242 2.77 7.91 -26.27
C SER A 242 1.58 7.30 -27.04
N PRO A 243 0.40 7.95 -27.02
CA PRO A 243 0.09 9.19 -26.28
C PRO A 243 0.12 8.98 -24.74
N PRO A 244 0.35 10.04 -23.94
CA PRO A 244 0.38 9.95 -22.46
C PRO A 244 -0.91 9.40 -21.88
N ASN A 245 -0.81 8.33 -21.07
CA ASN A 245 -1.97 7.64 -20.50
C ASN A 245 -1.74 6.98 -19.12
N VAL A 246 -0.49 6.77 -18.68
CA VAL A 246 -0.19 6.17 -17.36
C VAL A 246 0.24 7.26 -16.38
N ALA A 247 -0.51 7.44 -15.30
CA ALA A 247 -0.20 8.46 -14.30
C ALA A 247 1.01 8.06 -13.46
N VAL A 248 1.89 9.00 -13.15
CA VAL A 248 3.01 8.81 -12.21
C VAL A 248 2.54 9.20 -10.80
N PRO A 249 2.44 8.27 -9.83
CA PRO A 249 2.03 8.60 -8.47
C PRO A 249 2.98 9.60 -7.81
N THR A 250 2.43 10.51 -7.01
CA THR A 250 3.26 11.42 -6.20
C THR A 250 3.86 10.72 -4.99
N HIS A 251 3.14 9.73 -4.45
CA HIS A 251 3.48 8.97 -3.25
C HIS A 251 2.94 7.55 -3.39
N PHE A 252 3.43 6.65 -2.55
CA PHE A 252 2.89 5.32 -2.34
C PHE A 252 2.55 5.12 -0.87
N TYR A 253 1.58 4.25 -0.62
CA TYR A 253 1.27 3.81 0.73
C TYR A 253 1.45 2.31 0.89
N LYS A 254 1.70 1.90 2.14
CA LYS A 254 1.42 0.54 2.61
C LYS A 254 0.60 0.62 3.91
N VAL A 255 -0.50 -0.13 3.98
CA VAL A 255 -1.25 -0.39 5.21
C VAL A 255 -1.03 -1.84 5.59
N ILE A 256 -0.47 -2.07 6.77
CA ILE A 256 0.00 -3.37 7.24
C ILE A 256 -0.87 -3.84 8.40
N PHE A 257 -1.40 -5.04 8.27
CA PHE A 257 -2.13 -5.77 9.30
C PHE A 257 -1.30 -6.98 9.73
N ALA A 258 -0.62 -6.86 10.87
CA ALA A 258 0.16 -7.93 11.47
C ALA A 258 -0.65 -8.62 12.58
N GLU A 259 -0.98 -9.89 12.37
CA GLU A 259 -1.94 -10.65 13.18
C GLU A 259 -1.21 -11.59 14.12
N ASP A 260 -1.73 -11.77 15.34
CA ASP A 260 -1.18 -12.66 16.36
C ASP A 260 -1.49 -14.16 16.14
N GLY A 261 -2.24 -14.49 15.07
CA GLY A 261 -2.63 -15.87 14.73
C GLY A 261 -3.84 -16.40 15.50
N THR A 262 -4.44 -15.60 16.39
CA THR A 262 -5.65 -15.99 17.14
C THR A 262 -6.89 -15.46 16.43
N THR A 263 -7.91 -16.31 16.25
CA THR A 263 -9.21 -15.89 15.72
C THR A 263 -9.82 -14.81 16.62
N GLY A 264 -10.07 -13.62 16.07
CA GLY A 264 -10.56 -12.49 16.87
C GLY A 264 -9.47 -11.82 17.74
N GLY A 265 -8.20 -12.22 17.58
CA GLY A 265 -7.05 -11.68 18.29
C GLY A 265 -6.72 -10.23 17.94
N LYS A 266 -5.65 -9.73 18.55
CA LYS A 266 -5.15 -8.37 18.34
C LYS A 266 -4.47 -8.28 16.98
N VAL A 267 -4.57 -7.09 16.37
CA VAL A 267 -3.93 -6.80 15.09
C VAL A 267 -3.09 -5.54 15.24
N SER A 268 -1.79 -5.68 15.00
CA SER A 268 -0.85 -4.57 14.91
C SER A 268 -1.02 -3.90 13.56
N LEU A 269 -1.55 -2.69 13.56
CA LEU A 269 -1.86 -1.88 12.39
C LEU A 269 -0.80 -0.79 12.23
N GLY A 270 -0.24 -0.67 11.03
CA GLY A 270 0.63 0.43 10.64
C GLY A 270 0.24 0.96 9.25
N ALA A 271 0.31 2.26 9.04
CA ALA A 271 0.09 2.88 7.75
C ALA A 271 1.25 3.82 7.45
N PHE A 272 1.81 3.72 6.25
CA PHE A 272 3.00 4.46 5.84
C PHE A 272 2.77 5.15 4.51
N VAL A 273 3.26 6.37 4.35
CA VAL A 273 3.18 7.12 3.08
C VAL A 273 4.56 7.66 2.73
N LEU A 274 5.09 7.23 1.58
CA LEU A 274 6.42 7.59 1.09
C LEU A 274 6.30 8.38 -0.22
N PRO A 275 7.07 9.46 -0.42
CA PRO A 275 7.11 10.15 -1.70
C PRO A 275 7.72 9.26 -2.79
N ASN A 276 7.17 9.33 -4.00
CA ASN A 276 7.76 8.69 -5.18
C ASN A 276 8.97 9.53 -5.66
N GLY A 277 10.08 9.39 -4.96
CA GLY A 277 11.29 10.17 -5.14
C GLY A 277 12.44 9.58 -4.35
N VAL A 278 13.66 10.07 -4.60
CA VAL A 278 14.86 9.60 -3.89
C VAL A 278 14.70 9.80 -2.38
N ILE A 279 14.89 8.73 -1.61
CA ILE A 279 14.88 8.76 -0.14
C ILE A 279 16.23 8.26 0.35
N SER A 280 16.86 9.04 1.23
CA SER A 280 18.10 8.65 1.89
C SER A 280 17.89 7.43 2.78
N ASN A 281 18.78 6.44 2.67
CA ASN A 281 18.80 5.23 3.50
C ASN A 281 19.09 5.49 5.00
N GLN A 282 19.46 6.73 5.36
CA GLN A 282 19.61 7.14 6.75
C GLN A 282 18.28 7.59 7.37
N LYS A 283 17.24 7.80 6.57
CA LYS A 283 15.92 8.18 7.07
C LYS A 283 15.26 6.99 7.76
N ASP A 284 14.58 7.25 8.88
CA ASP A 284 13.84 6.21 9.59
C ASP A 284 12.52 5.93 8.87
N LEU A 285 12.13 4.66 8.79
CA LEU A 285 10.82 4.27 8.24
C LEU A 285 9.69 4.84 9.09
N LYS A 286 9.90 4.98 10.40
CA LYS A 286 8.92 5.57 11.32
C LYS A 286 8.55 7.02 10.97
N ASP A 287 9.44 7.77 10.32
CA ASP A 287 9.15 9.15 9.86
C ASP A 287 8.04 9.20 8.80
N PHE A 288 7.76 8.07 8.16
CA PHE A 288 6.71 7.93 7.16
C PHE A 288 5.42 7.31 7.72
N GLU A 289 5.40 6.95 9.01
CA GLU A 289 4.19 6.43 9.66
C GLU A 289 3.12 7.54 9.77
N VAL A 290 1.91 7.24 9.32
CA VAL A 290 0.75 8.12 9.39
C VAL A 290 -0.44 7.40 10.02
N PRO A 291 -1.46 8.12 10.53
CA PRO A 291 -2.73 7.50 10.87
C PRO A 291 -3.36 6.82 9.64
N VAL A 292 -4.00 5.66 9.84
CA VAL A 292 -4.67 4.95 8.72
C VAL A 292 -5.74 5.83 8.07
N GLU A 293 -6.42 6.65 8.87
CA GLU A 293 -7.46 7.58 8.43
C GLU A 293 -6.92 8.68 7.50
N ALA A 294 -5.61 8.98 7.56
CA ALA A 294 -4.97 9.90 6.63
C ALA A 294 -4.82 9.25 5.24
N VAL A 295 -4.47 7.97 5.19
CA VAL A 295 -4.42 7.21 3.93
C VAL A 295 -5.82 7.04 3.35
N GLU A 296 -6.80 6.65 4.17
CA GLU A 296 -8.21 6.51 3.75
C GLU A 296 -8.76 7.79 3.13
N ARG A 297 -8.52 8.95 3.77
CA ARG A 297 -8.93 10.26 3.24
C ARG A 297 -8.23 10.62 1.92
N ALA A 298 -6.97 10.25 1.77
CA ALA A 298 -6.18 10.59 0.59
C ALA A 298 -6.45 9.66 -0.61
N SER A 299 -6.79 8.39 -0.36
CA SER A 299 -7.04 7.38 -1.39
C SER A 299 -8.52 7.24 -1.76
N GLY A 300 -9.43 7.64 -0.87
CA GLY A 300 -10.86 7.35 -1.00
C GLY A 300 -11.22 5.89 -0.71
N LEU A 301 -10.37 5.18 0.06
CA LEU A 301 -10.56 3.78 0.44
C LEU A 301 -10.80 3.66 1.95
N GLU A 302 -11.34 2.52 2.38
CA GLU A 302 -11.44 2.14 3.79
C GLU A 302 -10.68 0.83 4.02
N PHE A 303 -9.79 0.79 5.01
CA PHE A 303 -8.94 -0.38 5.25
C PHE A 303 -9.33 -1.12 6.53
N ALA A 304 -9.75 -0.40 7.57
CA ALA A 304 -9.93 -0.96 8.91
C ALA A 304 -11.35 -0.81 9.47
N SER A 305 -12.35 -0.46 8.66
CA SER A 305 -13.72 -0.19 9.13
C SER A 305 -14.35 -1.39 9.88
N LEU A 306 -13.99 -2.62 9.50
CA LEU A 306 -14.45 -3.85 10.17
C LEU A 306 -13.54 -4.33 11.32
N LEU A 307 -12.42 -3.67 11.59
CA LEU A 307 -11.51 -4.02 12.68
C LEU A 307 -11.82 -3.15 13.91
N PRO A 308 -12.43 -3.69 14.99
CA PRO A 308 -12.79 -2.90 16.16
C PRO A 308 -11.57 -2.23 16.81
N ALA A 309 -11.73 -1.00 17.31
CA ALA A 309 -10.64 -0.25 17.94
C ALA A 309 -9.99 -1.03 19.11
N ALA A 310 -10.79 -1.77 19.89
CA ALA A 310 -10.29 -2.62 20.97
C ALA A 310 -9.34 -3.74 20.49
N ARG A 311 -9.37 -4.12 19.21
CA ARG A 311 -8.46 -5.12 18.63
C ARG A 311 -7.22 -4.51 17.99
N ARG A 312 -7.17 -3.18 17.79
CA ARG A 312 -6.06 -2.50 17.11
C ARG A 312 -4.91 -2.23 18.10
N LYS A 313 -3.70 -2.56 17.68
CA LYS A 313 -2.43 -2.10 18.26
C LYS A 313 -1.70 -1.24 17.23
N ARG A 314 -0.80 -0.35 17.66
CA ARG A 314 0.06 0.40 16.74
C ARG A 314 1.31 -0.42 16.42
N LEU A 315 1.54 -0.73 15.16
CA LEU A 315 2.65 -1.59 14.73
C LEU A 315 4.01 -1.10 15.25
N CYS A 316 4.32 0.19 15.06
CA CYS A 316 5.62 0.76 15.45
C CYS A 316 5.79 1.01 16.96
N GLN A 317 4.80 0.62 17.77
CA GLN A 317 4.94 0.51 19.23
C GLN A 317 5.28 -0.93 19.66
N GLU A 318 4.91 -1.92 18.85
CA GLU A 318 5.16 -3.34 19.14
C GLU A 318 6.49 -3.84 18.55
N VAL A 319 6.92 -3.26 17.42
CA VAL A 319 8.18 -3.59 16.75
C VAL A 319 8.94 -2.33 16.34
N SER A 320 10.26 -2.45 16.18
CA SER A 320 11.07 -1.36 15.64
C SER A 320 10.83 -1.22 14.13
N CYS A 321 10.09 -0.19 13.75
CA CYS A 321 9.82 0.18 12.36
C CYS A 321 11.03 0.86 11.73
N SER A 322 12.09 0.09 11.49
CA SER A 322 13.31 0.55 10.82
C SER A 322 13.60 -0.28 9.58
N ILE A 323 14.25 0.33 8.57
CA ILE A 323 14.79 -0.40 7.43
C ILE A 323 16.12 -1.09 7.77
N ILE A 324 16.46 -2.13 7.02
CA ILE A 324 17.80 -2.72 7.01
C ILE A 324 18.36 -2.54 5.60
N VAL A 325 19.43 -1.75 5.51
CA VAL A 325 20.17 -1.57 4.27
C VAL A 325 21.05 -2.81 4.09
N LYS A 326 20.59 -3.75 3.29
CA LYS A 326 21.47 -4.83 2.81
C LYS A 326 22.42 -4.19 1.82
N GLU A 327 23.72 -4.11 2.14
CA GLU A 327 24.74 -3.56 1.26
C GLU A 327 24.80 -4.36 -0.06
N TYR A 328 24.00 -3.92 -1.02
CA TYR A 328 23.87 -4.56 -2.33
C TYR A 328 25.12 -4.30 -3.19
N GLN A 329 25.81 -3.19 -2.93
CA GLN A 329 27.06 -2.81 -3.58
C GLN A 329 28.19 -3.83 -3.35
N GLU A 330 28.28 -4.44 -2.16
CA GLU A 330 29.27 -5.49 -1.91
C GLU A 330 28.97 -6.77 -2.69
N ARG A 331 27.68 -7.12 -2.86
CA ARG A 331 27.26 -8.27 -3.67
C ARG A 331 27.49 -8.04 -5.17
N GLN A 332 27.29 -6.83 -5.67
CA GLN A 332 27.63 -6.52 -7.06
C GLN A 332 29.15 -6.47 -7.29
N LYS A 333 29.93 -5.91 -6.37
CA LYS A 333 31.41 -5.95 -6.44
C LYS A 333 31.94 -7.38 -6.44
N THR A 334 31.38 -8.26 -5.63
CA THR A 334 31.76 -9.69 -5.62
C THR A 334 31.29 -10.45 -6.87
N MET A 335 30.19 -10.07 -7.51
CA MET A 335 29.78 -10.64 -8.80
C MET A 335 30.54 -10.09 -10.02
N LEU A 336 31.11 -8.88 -9.91
CA LEU A 336 31.94 -8.24 -10.95
C LEU A 336 33.45 -8.52 -10.76
N SER A 337 33.83 -9.17 -9.66
CA SER A 337 35.21 -9.61 -9.43
C SER A 337 35.46 -10.94 -10.14
N PRO A 338 36.58 -11.12 -10.87
CA PRO A 338 36.93 -12.40 -11.45
C PRO A 338 37.03 -13.47 -10.36
N PRO A 339 36.68 -14.74 -10.64
CA PRO A 339 36.88 -15.81 -9.67
C PRO A 339 38.37 -15.89 -9.31
N PRO A 340 38.71 -16.18 -8.03
CA PRO A 340 40.09 -16.36 -7.63
C PRO A 340 40.72 -17.46 -8.48
N ALA A 341 41.92 -17.17 -9.01
CA ALA A 341 42.67 -18.13 -9.80
C ALA A 341 42.85 -19.42 -9.00
N LYS A 342 42.46 -20.56 -9.59
CA LYS A 342 42.69 -21.87 -8.97
C LYS A 342 44.18 -22.10 -8.86
N GLY A 343 44.67 -22.09 -7.63
CA GLY A 343 45.98 -22.61 -7.26
C GLY A 343 46.90 -21.53 -6.72
N GLU A 344 46.83 -21.32 -5.41
CA GLU A 344 48.03 -21.07 -4.60
C GLU A 344 47.71 -21.48 -3.16
N VAL A 345 48.24 -22.64 -2.79
CA VAL A 345 48.32 -23.09 -1.40
C VAL A 345 49.38 -22.24 -0.72
N GLY A 346 48.97 -21.21 0.02
CA GLY A 346 49.86 -20.40 0.85
C GLY A 346 50.21 -21.13 2.15
N ALA A 347 51.50 -21.42 2.31
CA ALA A 347 52.13 -22.20 3.38
C ALA A 347 51.95 -21.63 4.81
N PRO A 348 52.12 -22.47 5.86
CA PRO A 348 52.05 -22.04 7.25
C PRO A 348 53.32 -21.31 7.71
N THR A 349 53.15 -20.17 8.38
CA THR A 349 54.22 -19.41 9.02
C THR A 349 54.68 -20.09 10.32
N PRO A 350 55.99 -20.30 10.57
CA PRO A 350 56.47 -20.95 11.77
C PRO A 350 56.76 -19.97 12.93
N GLY A 351 56.34 -20.35 14.14
CA GLY A 351 57.22 -20.43 15.30
C GLY A 351 57.40 -19.23 16.26
N THR A 352 56.76 -19.36 17.43
CA THR A 352 57.32 -19.21 18.81
C THR A 352 58.09 -17.96 19.25
N SER A 353 57.64 -17.33 20.35
CA SER A 353 58.24 -17.61 21.67
C SER A 353 57.42 -17.05 22.84
N VAL A 354 57.37 -17.88 23.88
CA VAL A 354 56.89 -17.63 25.24
C VAL A 354 57.96 -16.85 26.01
N VAL A 355 57.58 -15.83 26.78
CA VAL A 355 58.35 -15.40 27.95
C VAL A 355 57.40 -15.19 29.13
N LYS A 356 57.62 -16.00 30.18
CA LYS A 356 57.10 -15.79 31.53
C LYS A 356 57.81 -14.59 32.17
N ARG A 357 57.04 -13.66 32.74
CA ARG A 357 57.02 -13.34 34.19
C ARG A 357 55.86 -12.42 34.49
#